data_AF-A0A2R6WZ37-F1
#
_entry.id   AF-A0A2R6WZ37-F1
#
_cell.length_a   1.000
_cell.length_b   1.000
_cell.length_c   1.000
_cell.angle_alpha   90.00
_cell.angle_beta   90.00
_cell.angle_gamma   90.00
#
_symmetry.space_group_name_H-M   'P 1'
#
loop_
_entity.id
_entity.type
_entity.pdbx_description
1 polymer ?
#
loop_
_entity_poly.entity_id
_entity_poly.type
_entity_poly.pdbx_seq_one_letter_code
_entity_poly.pdbx_strand_id
1 'polypeptide(L)'
;MQNPLNSSRCVIVENGKVIGSGSNRVNETRNATRHAEMEAVDMILAPWTPSECPEAGSIKEQLTKKFGECELYVTCEPCIMCAAALAILGIKKVYYGCGNDRFGGCGSILPLDTDGCGGCGNSSSGEDDGDSAKRRGFECVGGILADEGIALLRGFYEQGNPNAPRPHRPVRAQDSSLAD
;
A
#
# COMPACT_ATOMS: atom_id res chain seq x y z
N MET A 1 15.33 2.47 16.61
CA MET A 1 16.31 2.03 15.59
C MET A 1 15.54 1.32 14.49
N GLN A 2 15.23 2.01 13.39
CA GLN A 2 14.59 1.39 12.23
C GLN A 2 15.58 0.42 11.60
N ASN A 3 15.14 -0.81 11.33
CA ASN A 3 15.93 -1.74 10.54
C ASN A 3 16.15 -1.09 9.15
N PRO A 4 17.39 -0.78 8.74
CA PRO A 4 17.65 0.01 7.54
C PRO A 4 17.19 -0.65 6.24
N LEU A 5 16.77 -1.93 6.29
CA LEU A 5 16.42 -2.74 5.12
C LEU A 5 14.97 -3.23 5.17
N ASN A 6 14.01 -2.33 5.41
CA ASN A 6 12.61 -2.61 5.08
C ASN A 6 12.47 -2.68 3.56
N SER A 7 12.19 -3.87 3.03
CA SER A 7 12.18 -4.14 1.59
C SER A 7 11.06 -3.42 0.82
N SER A 8 9.93 -3.18 1.47
CA SER A 8 8.81 -2.43 0.91
C SER A 8 8.65 -1.09 1.64
N ARG A 9 8.70 -0.01 0.86
CA ARG A 9 8.44 1.37 1.31
C ARG A 9 7.57 2.07 0.28
N CYS A 10 6.82 3.06 0.74
CA CYS A 10 6.03 3.89 -0.14
C CYS A 10 5.90 5.33 0.35
N VAL A 11 5.46 6.20 -0.56
CA VAL A 11 5.02 7.57 -0.27
C VAL A 11 3.73 7.86 -1.01
N ILE A 12 2.85 8.62 -0.38
CA ILE A 12 1.64 9.15 -1.00
C ILE A 12 1.84 10.64 -1.26
N VAL A 13 1.57 11.06 -2.49
CA VAL A 13 1.79 12.39 -3.01
C VAL A 13 0.46 13.02 -3.41
N GLU A 14 0.26 14.27 -3.03
CA GLU A 14 -0.85 15.10 -3.47
C GLU A 14 -0.27 16.41 -4.01
N ASN A 15 -0.63 16.78 -5.24
CA ASN A 15 -0.15 18.01 -5.90
C ASN A 15 1.39 18.17 -5.87
N GLY A 16 2.11 17.07 -6.11
CA GLY A 16 3.58 17.03 -6.13
C GLY A 16 4.23 17.10 -4.75
N LYS A 17 3.46 17.10 -3.65
CA LYS A 17 3.97 17.10 -2.28
C LYS A 17 3.71 15.77 -1.60
N VAL A 18 4.73 15.23 -0.91
CA VAL A 18 4.55 14.04 -0.06
C VAL A 18 3.69 14.41 1.15
N ILE A 19 2.57 13.70 1.31
CA ILE A 19 1.63 13.87 2.42
C ILE A 19 1.59 12.66 3.37
N GLY A 20 2.12 11.52 2.94
CA GLY A 20 2.21 10.29 3.75
C GLY A 20 3.40 9.46 3.32
N SER A 21 3.98 8.71 4.25
CA SER A 21 5.07 7.77 3.98
C SER A 21 4.86 6.49 4.76
N GLY A 22 5.38 5.38 4.27
CA GLY A 22 5.19 4.10 4.93
C GLY A 22 6.33 3.14 4.64
N SER A 23 6.51 2.20 5.56
CA SER A 23 7.42 1.08 5.39
C SER A 23 6.82 -0.16 6.05
N ASN A 24 7.14 -1.35 5.52
CA ASN A 24 6.62 -2.58 6.08
C ASN A 24 7.07 -2.75 7.55
N ARG A 25 6.10 -2.89 8.46
CA ARG A 25 6.31 -2.98 9.91
C ARG A 25 5.70 -4.23 10.53
N VAL A 26 5.27 -5.21 9.74
CA VAL A 26 4.63 -6.46 10.20
C VAL A 26 5.36 -7.13 11.36
N ASN A 27 6.68 -7.25 11.26
CA ASN A 27 7.49 -7.89 12.31
C ASN A 27 7.62 -7.01 13.57
N GLU A 28 7.78 -5.70 13.39
CA GLU A 28 7.93 -4.72 14.47
C GLU A 28 6.65 -4.61 15.30
N THR A 29 5.50 -4.55 14.63
CA THR A 29 4.19 -4.36 15.26
C THR A 29 3.51 -5.68 15.62
N ARG A 30 4.03 -6.81 15.13
CA ARG A 30 3.39 -8.14 15.19
C ARG A 30 1.97 -8.13 14.61
N ASN A 31 1.76 -7.30 13.59
CA ASN A 31 0.47 -7.17 12.92
C ASN A 31 0.65 -7.35 11.40
N ALA A 32 0.05 -8.42 10.87
CA ALA A 32 0.14 -8.80 9.47
C ALA A 32 -0.38 -7.75 8.48
N THR A 33 -1.20 -6.78 8.93
CA THR A 33 -1.74 -5.74 8.04
C THR A 33 -0.81 -4.55 7.87
N ARG A 34 0.31 -4.47 8.61
CA ARG A 34 1.19 -3.30 8.69
C ARG A 34 2.18 -3.24 7.54
N HIS A 35 1.65 -3.28 6.33
CA HIS A 35 2.38 -3.07 5.07
C HIS A 35 2.66 -1.58 4.85
N ALA A 36 3.59 -1.27 3.95
CA ALA A 36 4.02 0.10 3.71
C ALA A 36 2.84 1.01 3.31
N GLU A 37 1.97 0.52 2.44
CA GLU A 37 0.80 1.21 1.92
C GLU A 37 -0.19 1.54 3.03
N MET A 38 -0.45 0.58 3.92
CA MET A 38 -1.36 0.78 5.05
C MET A 38 -0.80 1.78 6.05
N GLU A 39 0.50 1.77 6.31
CA GLU A 39 1.15 2.77 7.18
C GLU A 39 1.07 4.18 6.59
N ALA A 40 1.25 4.33 5.27
CA ALA A 40 1.11 5.63 4.61
C ALA A 40 -0.34 6.14 4.61
N VAL A 41 -1.31 5.25 4.41
CA VAL A 41 -2.75 5.56 4.52
C VAL A 41 -3.09 5.99 5.94
N ASP A 42 -2.63 5.27 6.96
CA ASP A 42 -2.91 5.59 8.36
C ASP A 42 -2.36 6.96 8.75
N MET A 43 -1.21 7.39 8.21
CA MET A 43 -0.71 8.76 8.43
C MET A 43 -1.66 9.82 7.88
N ILE A 44 -2.29 9.57 6.72
CA ILE A 44 -3.25 10.50 6.12
C ILE A 44 -4.58 10.48 6.89
N LEU A 45 -4.97 9.33 7.43
CA LEU A 45 -6.21 9.15 8.19
C LEU A 45 -6.10 9.61 9.65
N ALA A 46 -4.92 9.65 10.25
CA ALA A 46 -4.74 10.01 11.66
C ALA A 46 -5.37 11.36 12.07
N PRO A 47 -5.34 12.43 11.24
CA PRO A 47 -6.04 13.68 11.53
C PRO A 47 -7.56 13.61 11.35
N TRP A 48 -8.10 12.57 10.71
CA TRP A 48 -9.54 12.43 10.47
C TRP A 48 -10.22 11.86 11.71
N THR A 49 -10.56 12.75 12.65
CA THR A 49 -11.33 12.36 13.83
C THR A 49 -12.85 12.46 13.54
N PRO A 50 -13.68 11.54 14.07
CA PRO A 50 -15.14 11.63 13.93
C PRO A 50 -15.73 12.95 14.46
N SER A 51 -15.02 13.63 15.36
CA SER A 51 -15.40 14.90 15.99
C SER A 51 -15.19 16.15 15.11
N GLU A 52 -14.43 16.06 14.03
CA GLU A 52 -14.10 17.20 13.16
C GLU A 52 -14.87 17.17 11.82
N CYS A 53 -15.79 16.22 11.66
CA CYS A 53 -16.57 16.07 10.44
C CYS A 53 -17.76 17.05 10.43
N PRO A 54 -17.80 18.03 9.50
CA PRO A 54 -18.96 18.91 9.36
C PRO A 54 -20.21 18.09 9.00
N GLU A 55 -21.38 18.55 9.44
CA GLU A 55 -22.69 17.90 9.20
C GLU A 55 -23.05 17.68 7.71
N ALA A 56 -22.26 18.18 6.76
CA ALA A 56 -22.49 18.08 5.33
C ALA A 56 -21.55 17.06 4.65
N GLY A 57 -21.97 15.79 4.62
CA GLY A 57 -21.37 14.71 3.82
C GLY A 57 -20.76 13.59 4.65
N SER A 58 -20.95 12.33 4.22
CA SER A 58 -20.39 11.19 4.95
C SER A 58 -18.86 11.23 4.96
N ILE A 59 -18.23 10.82 6.06
CA ILE A 59 -16.76 10.65 6.17
C ILE A 59 -16.18 9.94 4.95
N LYS A 60 -16.91 8.94 4.46
CA LYS A 60 -16.57 8.17 3.26
C LYS A 60 -16.42 9.04 2.01
N GLU A 61 -17.32 9.98 1.76
CA GLU A 61 -17.23 10.87 0.59
C GLU A 61 -16.01 11.80 0.67
N GLN A 62 -15.73 12.31 1.86
CA GLN A 62 -14.60 13.20 2.08
C GLN A 62 -13.26 12.46 1.88
N LEU A 63 -13.15 11.24 2.42
CA LEU A 63 -12.00 10.37 2.19
C LEU A 63 -11.86 9.98 0.71
N THR A 64 -12.95 9.62 0.05
CA THR A 64 -12.93 9.28 -1.38
C THR A 64 -12.45 10.46 -2.23
N LYS A 65 -12.88 11.68 -1.91
CA LYS A 65 -12.39 12.90 -2.57
C LYS A 65 -10.90 13.12 -2.31
N LYS A 66 -10.46 12.98 -1.05
CA LYS A 66 -9.06 13.17 -0.66
C LYS A 66 -8.13 12.20 -1.39
N PHE A 67 -8.43 10.90 -1.34
CA PHE A 67 -7.61 9.88 -2.00
C PHE A 67 -7.72 9.92 -3.54
N GLY A 68 -8.83 10.45 -4.08
CA GLY A 68 -9.00 10.70 -5.51
C GLY A 68 -8.05 11.74 -6.11
N GLU A 69 -7.35 12.51 -5.29
CA GLU A 69 -6.30 13.46 -5.70
C GLU A 69 -4.88 12.94 -5.41
N CYS A 70 -4.76 11.76 -4.79
CA CYS A 70 -3.51 11.21 -4.29
C CYS A 70 -2.90 10.17 -5.24
N GLU A 71 -1.58 10.19 -5.34
CA GLU A 71 -0.76 9.25 -6.11
C GLU A 71 0.16 8.48 -5.17
N LEU A 72 0.19 7.16 -5.28
CA LEU A 72 1.05 6.29 -4.48
C LEU A 72 2.30 5.90 -5.29
N TYR A 73 3.48 5.98 -4.66
CA TYR A 73 4.72 5.45 -5.19
C TYR A 73 5.24 4.38 -4.23
N VAL A 74 5.42 3.15 -4.69
CA VAL A 74 5.81 2.00 -3.84
C VAL A 74 6.91 1.17 -4.51
N THR A 75 7.85 0.63 -3.73
CA THR A 75 9.00 -0.10 -4.29
C THR A 75 8.64 -1.48 -4.89
N CYS A 76 7.54 -2.09 -4.44
CA CYS A 76 7.04 -3.38 -4.89
C CYS A 76 5.53 -3.28 -5.13
N GLU A 77 5.01 -4.01 -6.11
CA GLU A 77 3.59 -4.05 -6.44
C GLU A 77 2.73 -4.33 -5.19
N PRO A 78 1.67 -3.51 -4.96
CA PRO A 78 0.78 -3.71 -3.83
C PRO A 78 0.22 -5.12 -3.79
N CYS A 79 0.19 -5.72 -2.61
CA CYS A 79 -0.47 -7.02 -2.49
C CYS A 79 -1.99 -6.88 -2.63
N ILE A 80 -2.69 -8.00 -2.83
CA ILE A 80 -4.17 -8.06 -2.94
C ILE A 80 -4.88 -7.25 -1.84
N MET A 81 -4.42 -7.34 -0.58
CA MET A 81 -4.99 -6.58 0.54
C MET A 81 -4.82 -5.06 0.34
N CYS A 82 -3.61 -4.62 0.01
CA CYS A 82 -3.28 -3.21 -0.15
C CYS A 82 -3.98 -2.62 -1.38
N ALA A 83 -3.98 -3.35 -2.51
CA ALA A 83 -4.69 -2.97 -3.72
C ALA A 83 -6.20 -2.85 -3.47
N ALA A 84 -6.82 -3.79 -2.76
CA ALA A 84 -8.23 -3.71 -2.38
C ALA A 84 -8.52 -2.48 -1.51
N ALA A 85 -7.68 -2.21 -0.50
CA ALA A 85 -7.84 -1.04 0.37
C ALA A 85 -7.73 0.28 -0.42
N LEU A 86 -6.76 0.38 -1.32
CA LEU A 86 -6.56 1.53 -2.20
C LEU A 86 -7.74 1.76 -3.14
N ALA A 87 -8.31 0.67 -3.70
CA ALA A 87 -9.52 0.73 -4.52
C ALA A 87 -10.74 1.20 -3.70
N ILE A 88 -10.91 0.72 -2.47
CA ILE A 88 -12.00 1.14 -1.56
C ILE A 88 -11.87 2.62 -1.20
N LEU A 89 -10.65 3.10 -0.94
CA LEU A 89 -10.38 4.51 -0.66
C LEU A 89 -10.52 5.40 -1.91
N GLY A 90 -10.45 4.82 -3.10
CA GLY A 90 -10.53 5.54 -4.36
C GLY A 90 -9.24 6.30 -4.68
N ILE A 91 -8.08 5.67 -4.47
CA ILE A 91 -6.79 6.26 -4.89
C ILE A 91 -6.82 6.60 -6.38
N LYS A 92 -6.23 7.73 -6.78
CA LYS A 92 -6.18 8.13 -8.19
C LYS A 92 -5.29 7.19 -9.01
N LYS A 93 -4.06 7.00 -8.54
CA LYS A 93 -3.00 6.34 -9.31
C LYS A 93 -1.95 5.69 -8.42
N VAL A 94 -1.42 4.57 -8.86
CA VAL A 94 -0.34 3.83 -8.21
C VAL A 94 0.82 3.65 -9.20
N TYR A 95 2.01 3.93 -8.72
CA TYR A 95 3.28 3.68 -9.38
C TYR A 95 4.06 2.66 -8.54
N TYR A 96 4.49 1.56 -9.15
CA TYR A 96 5.30 0.57 -8.45
C TYR A 96 6.57 0.20 -9.21
N GLY A 97 7.58 -0.21 -8.45
CA GLY A 97 8.85 -0.67 -9.00
C GLY A 97 8.78 -2.09 -9.53
N CYS A 98 9.12 -3.05 -8.69
CA CYS A 98 9.11 -4.47 -9.06
C CYS A 98 7.73 -5.12 -8.87
N GLY A 99 7.44 -6.16 -9.65
CA GLY A 99 6.23 -6.96 -9.51
C GLY A 99 6.21 -7.82 -8.24
N ASN A 100 5.02 -8.30 -7.86
CA ASN A 100 4.81 -9.17 -6.71
C ASN A 100 4.24 -10.53 -7.15
N ASP A 101 5.15 -11.43 -7.50
CA ASP A 101 4.85 -12.75 -8.10
C ASP A 101 4.05 -13.71 -7.20
N ARG A 102 3.86 -13.39 -5.91
CA ARG A 102 3.13 -14.26 -4.97
C ARG A 102 1.79 -13.70 -4.55
N PHE A 103 1.69 -12.38 -4.41
CA PHE A 103 0.54 -11.74 -3.79
C PHE A 103 0.08 -10.47 -4.52
N GLY A 104 0.59 -10.19 -5.72
CA GLY A 104 0.33 -8.95 -6.45
C GLY A 104 -1.15 -8.72 -6.76
N GLY A 105 -1.65 -7.54 -6.37
CA GLY A 105 -3.03 -7.12 -6.53
C GLY A 105 -3.25 -6.12 -7.68
N CYS A 106 -2.23 -5.84 -8.48
CA CYS A 106 -2.29 -4.92 -9.61
C CYS A 106 -1.97 -5.62 -10.94
N GLY A 107 -2.33 -6.91 -11.04
CA GLY A 107 -2.21 -7.70 -12.27
C GLY A 107 -1.31 -8.94 -12.18
N SER A 108 -0.35 -9.01 -11.25
CA SER A 108 0.52 -10.21 -11.17
C SER A 108 -0.24 -11.46 -10.73
N ILE A 109 -1.19 -11.33 -9.79
CA ILE A 109 -2.06 -12.43 -9.36
C ILE A 109 -3.53 -12.08 -9.57
N LEU A 110 -3.96 -10.92 -9.05
CA LEU A 110 -5.31 -10.40 -9.26
C LEU A 110 -5.23 -8.96 -9.77
N PRO A 111 -6.03 -8.57 -10.78
CA PRO A 111 -6.01 -7.21 -11.34
C PRO A 111 -7.05 -6.31 -10.65
N LEU A 112 -6.89 -6.01 -9.36
CA LEU A 112 -7.85 -5.17 -8.61
C LEU A 112 -7.78 -3.69 -9.01
N ASP A 113 -6.68 -3.28 -9.63
CA ASP A 113 -6.51 -1.99 -10.28
C ASP A 113 -7.48 -1.80 -11.46
N THR A 114 -7.80 -2.85 -12.21
CA THR A 114 -8.79 -2.78 -13.31
C THR A 114 -10.18 -3.25 -12.89
N ASP A 115 -10.26 -4.36 -12.16
CA ASP A 115 -11.52 -5.02 -11.80
C ASP A 115 -12.17 -4.41 -10.55
N GLY A 116 -11.42 -3.62 -9.78
CA GLY A 116 -11.86 -3.09 -8.49
C GLY A 116 -12.11 -4.20 -7.46
N CYS A 117 -12.53 -3.80 -6.25
CA CYS A 117 -12.85 -4.74 -5.16
C CYS A 117 -14.27 -5.34 -5.25
N GLY A 118 -14.91 -5.36 -6.43
CA GLY A 118 -16.31 -5.78 -6.56
C GLY A 118 -17.31 -4.82 -5.87
N GLY A 119 -18.47 -5.33 -5.44
CA GLY A 119 -19.58 -4.56 -4.82
C GLY A 119 -19.25 -3.83 -3.51
N CYS A 120 -17.99 -3.85 -3.08
CA CYS A 120 -17.46 -3.06 -1.96
C CYS A 120 -17.47 -1.55 -2.25
N GLY A 121 -17.68 -1.14 -3.50
CA GLY A 121 -17.92 0.24 -3.93
C GLY A 121 -19.40 0.53 -4.17
N ASN A 122 -20.04 1.22 -3.23
CA ASN A 122 -21.39 1.80 -3.32
C ASN A 122 -22.56 0.85 -3.56
N SER A 123 -23.00 0.18 -2.50
CA SER A 123 -24.41 -0.18 -2.31
C SER A 123 -25.01 0.71 -1.22
N SER A 124 -25.22 2.00 -1.53
CA SER A 124 -26.33 2.72 -0.91
C SER A 124 -27.59 2.18 -1.59
N SER A 125 -28.24 1.22 -0.92
CA SER A 125 -29.66 0.86 -1.04
C SER A 125 -30.40 1.36 -2.29
N GLY A 126 -30.77 0.44 -3.19
CA GLY A 126 -31.79 0.70 -4.20
C GLY A 126 -31.36 0.31 -5.60
N GLU A 127 -32.06 -0.71 -6.10
CA GLU A 127 -32.46 -0.95 -7.49
C GLU A 127 -31.39 -1.02 -8.59
N ASP A 128 -31.46 -2.16 -9.26
CA ASP A 128 -30.84 -2.53 -10.53
C ASP A 128 -31.33 -1.60 -11.65
N ASP A 129 -30.83 -0.37 -11.68
CA ASP A 129 -31.00 0.55 -12.81
C ASP A 129 -29.72 0.52 -13.64
N GLY A 130 -29.61 -0.51 -14.51
CA GLY A 130 -29.07 -0.46 -15.89
C GLY A 130 -27.76 0.26 -16.23
N ASP A 131 -27.02 0.85 -15.30
CA ASP A 131 -25.78 1.58 -15.48
C ASP A 131 -24.80 1.14 -14.38
N SER A 132 -24.11 0.04 -14.68
CA SER A 132 -22.95 -0.52 -14.01
C SER A 132 -22.34 0.41 -12.96
N ALA A 133 -22.71 0.25 -11.68
CA ALA A 133 -22.03 0.86 -10.55
C ALA A 133 -20.53 0.53 -10.67
N LYS A 134 -19.79 1.48 -11.24
CA LYS A 134 -18.50 1.23 -11.88
C LYS A 134 -17.55 0.72 -10.81
N ARG A 135 -17.11 -0.53 -10.95
CA ARG A 135 -16.07 -1.14 -10.11
C ARG A 135 -14.90 -0.15 -10.05
N ARG A 136 -14.67 0.48 -8.90
CA ARG A 136 -13.66 1.54 -8.77
C ARG A 136 -12.29 0.90 -8.62
N GLY A 137 -11.68 0.61 -9.76
CA GLY A 137 -10.25 0.40 -9.86
C GLY A 137 -9.48 1.72 -9.77
N PHE A 138 -8.18 1.68 -10.05
CA PHE A 138 -7.29 2.83 -10.07
C PHE A 138 -6.26 2.68 -11.19
N GLU A 139 -5.70 3.80 -11.67
CA GLU A 139 -4.65 3.72 -12.67
C GLU A 139 -3.37 3.13 -12.05
N CYS A 140 -2.74 2.17 -12.71
CA CYS A 140 -1.54 1.51 -12.20
C CYS A 140 -0.43 1.45 -13.25
N VAL A 141 0.79 1.82 -12.84
CA VAL A 141 1.98 1.79 -13.70
C VAL A 141 3.12 1.09 -12.95
N GLY A 142 3.54 -0.06 -13.48
CA GLY A 142 4.65 -0.84 -12.94
C GLY A 142 5.98 -0.63 -13.67
N GLY A 143 7.06 -1.12 -13.08
CA GLY A 143 8.38 -1.21 -13.71
C GLY A 143 9.32 -0.04 -13.43
N ILE A 144 8.93 0.91 -12.58
CA ILE A 144 9.72 2.12 -12.31
C ILE A 144 10.82 1.81 -11.30
N LEU A 145 12.09 1.82 -11.72
CA LEU A 145 13.22 1.39 -10.87
C LEU A 145 13.03 -0.06 -10.36
N ALA A 146 12.56 -0.95 -11.25
CA ALA A 146 12.24 -2.33 -10.90
C ALA A 146 13.47 -3.10 -10.41
N ASP A 147 14.63 -2.89 -11.03
CA ASP A 147 15.88 -3.57 -10.66
C ASP A 147 16.33 -3.18 -9.25
N GLU A 148 16.20 -1.90 -8.89
CA GLU A 148 16.45 -1.39 -7.55
C GLU A 148 15.45 -1.95 -6.53
N GLY A 149 14.16 -2.03 -6.88
CA GLY A 149 13.13 -2.68 -6.06
C GLY A 149 13.44 -4.16 -5.79
N ILE A 150 13.87 -4.90 -6.83
CA ILE A 150 14.30 -6.29 -6.70
C ILE A 150 15.55 -6.40 -5.83
N ALA A 151 16.53 -5.50 -6.02
CA ALA A 151 17.76 -5.49 -5.23
C ALA A 151 17.49 -5.27 -3.74
N LEU A 152 16.57 -4.36 -3.39
CA LEU A 152 16.12 -4.13 -2.01
C LEU A 152 15.46 -5.38 -1.40
N LEU A 153 14.58 -6.05 -2.14
CA LEU A 153 13.95 -7.29 -1.69
C LEU A 153 14.96 -8.41 -1.48
N ARG A 154 15.90 -8.60 -2.42
CA ARG A 154 16.98 -9.59 -2.30
C ARG A 154 17.83 -9.32 -1.07
N GLY A 155 18.27 -8.08 -0.87
CA GLY A 155 19.05 -7.68 0.29
C GLY A 155 18.34 -7.99 1.61
N PHE A 156 17.02 -7.77 1.69
CA PHE A 156 16.22 -8.13 2.86
C PHE A 156 16.17 -9.64 3.11
N TYR A 157 15.90 -10.46 2.09
CA TYR A 157 15.82 -11.91 2.25
C TYR A 157 17.17 -12.56 2.55
N GLU A 158 18.26 -12.01 2.01
CA GLU A 158 19.63 -12.47 2.26
C GLU A 158 20.09 -12.23 3.69
N GLN A 159 19.60 -11.18 4.36
CA GLN A 159 19.88 -10.94 5.77
C GLN A 159 19.32 -12.05 6.67
N GLY A 160 18.17 -12.63 6.30
CA GLY A 160 17.49 -13.64 7.11
C GLY A 160 16.75 -13.07 8.31
N ASN A 161 15.88 -13.89 8.92
CA ASN A 161 15.07 -13.49 10.07
C ASN A 161 15.70 -13.97 11.39
N PRO A 162 16.20 -13.06 12.27
CA PRO A 162 16.78 -13.43 13.57
C PRO A 162 15.77 -14.07 14.53
N ASN A 163 14.48 -13.88 14.29
CA ASN A 163 13.41 -14.45 15.11
C ASN A 163 12.89 -15.80 14.56
N ALA A 164 13.52 -16.37 13.54
CA ALA A 164 13.10 -17.66 12.98
C ALA A 164 13.30 -18.81 14.01
N PRO A 165 12.36 -19.76 14.14
CA PRO A 165 12.54 -20.94 14.98
C PRO A 165 13.73 -21.78 14.51
N ARG A 166 14.49 -22.37 15.44
CA ARG A 166 15.62 -23.23 15.09
C ARG A 166 15.15 -24.65 14.72
N PRO A 167 15.80 -25.32 13.74
CA PRO A 167 16.95 -24.84 12.95
C PRO A 167 16.54 -23.87 11.83
N HIS A 168 17.31 -22.79 11.64
CA HIS A 168 17.08 -21.78 10.60
C HIS A 168 18.36 -21.46 9.81
N ARG A 169 18.20 -20.84 8.64
CA ARG A 169 19.32 -20.30 7.85
C ARG A 169 20.10 -19.26 8.66
N PRO A 170 21.44 -19.25 8.65
CA PRO A 170 22.24 -18.23 9.33
C PRO A 170 21.82 -16.81 8.92
N VAL A 171 21.75 -15.90 9.89
CA VAL A 171 21.43 -14.48 9.67
C VAL A 171 22.73 -13.73 9.41
N ARG A 172 22.78 -12.91 8.36
CA ARG A 172 23.96 -12.11 8.01
C ARG A 172 24.03 -10.89 8.95
N ALA A 173 25.16 -10.68 9.61
CA ALA A 173 25.35 -9.51 10.47
C ALA A 173 25.34 -8.21 9.64
N GLN A 174 24.73 -7.14 10.16
CA GLN A 174 24.78 -5.82 9.51
C GLN A 174 26.17 -5.20 9.71
N ASP A 175 26.86 -4.83 8.63
CA ASP A 175 28.06 -4.00 8.71
C ASP A 175 27.66 -2.61 9.19
N SER A 176 28.18 -2.20 10.34
CA SER A 176 27.85 -0.93 11.01
C SER A 176 28.51 0.30 10.36
N SER A 177 28.92 0.22 9.08
CA SER A 177 29.76 1.21 8.42
C SER A 177 29.02 2.21 7.52
N LEU A 178 27.68 2.27 7.61
CA LEU A 178 26.84 3.17 6.80
C LEU A 178 25.92 4.06 7.67
N ALA A 179 26.27 4.24 8.94
CA ALA A 179 25.61 5.16 9.85
C ALA A 179 26.52 6.38 10.12
N ASP A 180 26.73 7.21 9.09
CA ASP A 180 27.24 8.58 9.20
C ASP A 180 26.37 9.50 8.34
#